data_AF-A0A8T4WWJ0-F1
#
_entry.id   AF-A0A8T4WWJ0-F1
#
_cell.length_a   1.000
_cell.length_b   1.000
_cell.length_c   1.000
_cell.angle_alpha   90.00
_cell.angle_beta   90.00
_cell.angle_gamma   90.00
#
_symmetry.space_group_name_H-M   'P 1'
#
loop_
_entity.id
_entity.type
_entity.pdbx_description
1 polymer ?
#
loop_
_entity_poly.entity_id
_entity_poly.type
_entity_poly.pdbx_seq_one_letter_code
_entity_poly.pdbx_strand_id
1 'polypeptide(L)'
;MQSNKKIEDVFYYLRDEEGVIKESRSIKPKNTKRGLKASLFDRIIYNPKLDLEEDEIAYALLHEEGHKETKQNTPLYFAVVCVLAFLFGVPFVLSAFMGMDIPSIGPSWTNMIIFFVIVVVFTRAYSDRFHEDELKADVYACKRLKKVERFSRPPEEVMAGLLERGGDLGGFP
;
A
#
# COMPACT_ATOMS: atom_id res chain seq x y z
N MET A 1 12.92 -21.87 8.96
CA MET A 1 14.12 -21.33 8.26
C MET A 1 14.05 -21.45 6.75
N GLN A 2 13.34 -22.44 6.17
CA GLN A 2 13.20 -22.59 4.70
C GLN A 2 12.36 -21.50 3.99
N SER A 3 11.29 -20.98 4.61
CA SER A 3 10.40 -19.98 3.97
C SER A 3 11.12 -18.68 3.58
N ASN A 4 12.03 -18.15 4.43
CA ASN A 4 12.79 -16.93 4.12
C ASN A 4 13.61 -17.07 2.84
N LYS A 5 14.22 -18.24 2.64
CA LYS A 5 15.07 -18.50 1.49
C LYS A 5 14.24 -18.55 0.20
N LYS A 6 13.05 -19.16 0.24
CA LYS A 6 12.13 -19.22 -0.90
C LYS A 6 11.74 -17.82 -1.40
N ILE A 7 11.38 -16.91 -0.50
CA ILE A 7 10.98 -15.54 -0.87
C ILE A 7 12.16 -14.76 -1.46
N GLU A 8 13.34 -14.87 -0.86
CA GLU A 8 14.55 -14.20 -1.33
C GLU A 8 14.98 -14.76 -2.70
N ASP A 9 14.93 -16.08 -2.89
CA ASP A 9 15.28 -16.74 -4.16
C ASP A 9 14.37 -16.27 -5.30
N VAL A 10 13.05 -16.19 -5.06
CA VAL A 10 12.09 -15.66 -6.06
C VAL A 10 12.35 -14.17 -6.34
N PHE A 11 12.65 -13.37 -5.31
CA PHE A 11 12.98 -11.96 -5.48
C PHE A 11 14.22 -11.75 -6.36
N TYR A 12 15.31 -12.46 -6.06
CA TYR A 12 16.54 -12.34 -6.83
C TYR A 12 16.40 -12.87 -8.24
N TYR A 13 15.64 -13.94 -8.45
CA TYR A 13 15.30 -14.42 -9.79
C TYR A 13 14.55 -13.34 -10.61
N LEU A 14 13.50 -12.75 -10.05
CA LEU A 14 12.72 -11.71 -10.73
C LEU A 14 13.52 -10.42 -10.99
N ARG A 15 14.51 -10.11 -10.15
CA ARG A 15 15.35 -8.91 -10.30
C ARG A 15 16.53 -9.13 -11.25
N ASP A 16 17.29 -10.20 -11.04
CA ASP A 16 18.59 -10.40 -11.66
C ASP A 16 18.51 -11.23 -12.95
N GLU A 17 17.57 -12.19 -13.03
CA GLU A 17 17.41 -13.04 -14.22
C GLU A 17 16.33 -12.48 -15.18
N GLU A 18 15.18 -12.08 -14.64
CA GLU A 18 14.05 -11.57 -15.45
C GLU A 18 14.09 -10.05 -15.67
N GLY A 19 14.81 -9.31 -14.83
CA GLY A 19 14.90 -7.84 -14.92
C GLY A 19 13.56 -7.11 -14.76
N VAL A 20 12.56 -7.74 -14.10
CA VAL A 20 11.21 -7.17 -13.94
C VAL A 20 11.03 -6.40 -12.63
N ILE A 21 11.95 -6.59 -11.69
CA ILE A 21 12.09 -5.78 -10.47
C ILE A 21 13.28 -4.83 -10.65
N LYS A 22 13.14 -3.56 -10.26
CA LYS A 22 14.24 -2.59 -10.31
C LYS A 22 15.47 -3.05 -9.52
N GLU A 23 16.66 -2.84 -10.09
CA GLU A 23 17.94 -3.15 -9.46
C GLU A 23 18.15 -2.44 -8.11
N SER A 24 17.61 -1.24 -7.95
CA SER A 24 17.68 -0.48 -6.69
C SER A 24 16.87 -1.11 -5.55
N ARG A 25 16.00 -2.08 -5.84
CA ARG A 25 15.17 -2.73 -4.82
C ARG A 25 16.00 -3.65 -3.94
N SER A 26 15.70 -3.59 -2.66
CA SER A 26 16.19 -4.55 -1.66
C SER A 26 15.02 -5.26 -0.98
N ILE A 27 15.23 -6.51 -0.58
CA ILE A 27 14.26 -7.27 0.21
C ILE A 27 14.75 -7.44 1.64
N LYS A 28 13.85 -7.37 2.63
CA LYS A 28 14.20 -7.55 4.04
C LYS A 28 13.12 -8.28 4.83
N PRO A 29 13.46 -9.31 5.63
CA PRO A 29 12.50 -9.92 6.54
C PRO A 29 12.15 -8.96 7.68
N LYS A 30 10.87 -8.91 8.04
CA LYS A 30 10.38 -8.23 9.24
C LYS A 30 9.19 -9.00 9.80
N ASN A 31 9.21 -9.26 11.11
CA ASN A 31 8.06 -9.82 11.80
C ASN A 31 6.93 -8.79 11.82
N THR A 32 6.03 -8.88 10.85
CA THR A 32 4.82 -8.07 10.78
C THR A 32 3.62 -8.99 10.56
N LYS A 33 2.43 -8.54 10.95
CA LYS A 33 1.19 -9.26 10.61
C LYS A 33 0.88 -9.25 9.12
N ARG A 34 1.49 -8.33 8.35
CA ARG A 34 1.26 -8.18 6.91
C ARG A 34 2.18 -9.10 6.12
N GLY A 35 1.73 -9.56 4.96
CA GLY A 35 2.49 -10.47 4.10
C GLY A 35 3.72 -9.82 3.46
N LEU A 36 3.53 -9.17 2.32
CA LEU A 36 4.55 -8.43 1.57
C LEU A 36 4.12 -6.97 1.47
N LYS A 37 5.09 -6.04 1.57
CA LYS A 37 4.82 -4.60 1.43
C LYS A 37 6.04 -3.83 0.93
N ALA A 38 5.87 -2.98 -0.07
CA ALA A 38 6.85 -1.96 -0.41
C ALA A 38 6.90 -0.87 0.66
N SER A 39 8.11 -0.62 1.15
CA SER A 39 8.47 0.57 1.92
C SER A 39 8.66 1.76 0.99
N LEU A 40 8.53 2.97 1.54
CA LEU A 40 8.81 4.24 0.87
C LEU A 40 10.24 4.30 0.26
N PHE A 41 11.20 3.58 0.85
CA PHE A 41 12.63 3.62 0.50
C PHE A 41 13.09 2.45 -0.40
N ASP A 42 12.32 2.13 -1.44
CA ASP A 42 12.66 1.08 -2.43
C ASP A 42 13.02 -0.27 -1.80
N ARG A 43 12.42 -0.57 -0.66
CA ARG A 43 12.64 -1.82 0.08
C ARG A 43 11.35 -2.61 0.16
N ILE A 44 11.37 -3.87 -0.20
CA ILE A 44 10.25 -4.78 0.02
C ILE A 44 10.45 -5.46 1.39
N ILE A 45 9.43 -5.35 2.24
CA ILE A 45 9.40 -5.96 3.56
C ILE A 45 8.48 -7.16 3.48
N TYR A 46 8.93 -8.32 3.97
CA TYR A 46 8.12 -9.53 4.00
C TYR A 46 8.07 -10.15 5.40
N ASN A 47 6.97 -10.84 5.70
CA ASN A 47 6.85 -11.66 6.90
C ASN A 47 7.51 -13.04 6.67
N PRO A 48 8.54 -13.41 7.46
CA PRO A 48 9.26 -14.68 7.32
C PRO A 48 8.41 -15.93 7.63
N LYS A 49 7.21 -15.74 8.20
CA LYS A 49 6.26 -16.83 8.49
C LYS A 49 5.25 -17.06 7.36
N LEU A 50 5.38 -16.35 6.24
CA LEU A 50 4.52 -16.56 5.09
C LEU A 50 4.73 -17.97 4.54
N ASP A 51 3.62 -18.64 4.31
CA ASP A 51 3.58 -19.93 3.63
C ASP A 51 2.86 -19.75 2.30
N LEU A 52 3.62 -19.28 1.31
CA LEU A 52 3.16 -18.98 -0.03
C LEU A 52 3.90 -19.83 -1.04
N GLU A 53 3.22 -20.15 -2.14
CA GLU A 53 3.86 -20.78 -3.29
C GLU A 53 4.74 -19.83 -4.09
N GLU A 54 5.67 -20.35 -4.90
CA GLU A 54 6.58 -19.48 -5.65
C GLU A 54 5.84 -18.52 -6.58
N ASP A 55 4.77 -18.99 -7.25
CA ASP A 55 3.93 -18.17 -8.11
C ASP A 55 3.21 -17.06 -7.31
N GLU A 56 2.79 -17.36 -6.09
CA GLU A 56 2.11 -16.43 -5.17
C GLU A 56 3.07 -15.36 -4.65
N ILE A 57 4.29 -15.76 -4.32
CA ILE A 57 5.38 -14.85 -3.95
C ILE A 57 5.70 -13.95 -5.14
N ALA A 58 5.84 -14.52 -6.34
CA ALA A 58 6.15 -13.77 -7.55
C ALA A 58 5.07 -12.74 -7.87
N TYR A 59 3.80 -13.15 -7.80
CA TYR A 59 2.66 -12.25 -7.98
C TYR A 59 2.71 -11.09 -6.99
N ALA A 60 2.85 -11.36 -5.69
CA ALA A 60 2.88 -10.33 -4.66
C ALA A 60 4.08 -9.37 -4.82
N LEU A 61 5.25 -9.86 -5.20
CA LEU A 61 6.41 -9.01 -5.49
C LEU A 61 6.19 -8.11 -6.71
N LEU A 62 5.57 -8.64 -7.76
CA LEU A 62 5.27 -7.87 -8.97
C LEU A 62 4.15 -6.85 -8.75
N HIS A 63 3.16 -7.15 -7.91
CA HIS A 63 2.12 -6.21 -7.50
C HIS A 63 2.73 -4.98 -6.81
N GLU A 64 3.65 -5.21 -5.86
CA GLU A 64 4.38 -4.14 -5.17
C GLU A 64 5.29 -3.30 -6.09
N GLU A 65 5.75 -3.91 -7.19
CA GLU A 65 6.48 -3.19 -8.24
C GLU A 65 5.52 -2.40 -9.15
N GLY A 66 4.31 -2.93 -9.38
CA GLY A 66 3.23 -2.26 -10.07
C GLY A 66 2.93 -0.88 -9.49
N HIS A 67 2.76 -0.76 -8.17
CA HIS A 67 2.54 0.53 -7.51
C HIS A 67 3.63 1.59 -7.76
N LYS A 68 4.88 1.15 -7.96
CA LYS A 68 5.99 2.06 -8.29
C LYS A 68 5.95 2.49 -9.75
N GLU A 69 5.68 1.57 -10.67
CA GLU A 69 5.56 1.87 -12.10
C GLU A 69 4.34 2.75 -12.41
N THR A 70 3.25 2.58 -11.68
CA THR A 70 2.01 3.38 -11.83
C THR A 70 2.08 4.74 -11.14
N LYS A 71 3.19 5.06 -10.46
CA LYS A 71 3.42 6.29 -9.69
C LYS A 71 2.29 6.56 -8.68
N GLN A 72 2.13 5.64 -7.75
CA GLN A 72 1.20 5.78 -6.64
C GLN A 72 1.37 7.15 -5.92
N ASN A 73 0.34 8.01 -6.01
CA ASN A 73 0.34 9.37 -5.44
C ASN A 73 -0.02 9.43 -3.94
N THR A 74 -0.11 8.28 -3.27
CA THR A 74 -0.51 8.15 -1.85
C THR A 74 0.25 9.07 -0.88
N PRO A 75 1.58 9.28 -1.01
CA PRO A 75 2.30 10.20 -0.12
C PRO A 75 1.85 11.66 -0.24
N LEU A 76 1.48 12.11 -1.45
CA LEU A 76 0.97 13.45 -1.69
C LEU A 76 -0.40 13.63 -1.04
N TYR A 77 -1.27 12.63 -1.12
CA TYR A 77 -2.60 12.67 -0.51
C TYR A 77 -2.52 12.69 1.02
N PHE A 78 -1.64 11.87 1.60
CA PHE A 78 -1.38 11.90 3.03
C PHE A 78 -0.87 13.27 3.48
N ALA A 79 0.06 13.88 2.73
CA ALA A 79 0.56 15.22 3.02
C ALA A 79 -0.56 16.29 2.99
N VAL A 80 -1.46 16.25 1.99
CA VAL A 80 -2.59 17.18 1.91
C VAL A 80 -3.53 17.03 3.12
N VAL A 81 -3.87 15.80 3.52
CA VAL A 81 -4.70 15.55 4.71
C VAL A 81 -4.01 16.06 5.98
N CYS A 82 -2.70 15.84 6.14
CA CYS A 82 -1.95 16.34 7.29
C CYS A 82 -1.92 17.88 7.34
N VAL A 83 -1.75 18.55 6.19
CA VAL A 83 -1.78 20.02 6.12
C VAL A 83 -3.16 20.55 6.48
N LEU A 84 -4.24 19.94 5.97
CA LEU A 84 -5.60 20.32 6.32
C LEU A 84 -5.89 20.07 7.81
N ALA A 85 -5.47 18.94 8.36
CA ALA A 85 -5.62 18.64 9.79
C ALA A 85 -4.86 19.64 10.66
N PHE A 86 -3.69 20.10 10.21
CA PHE A 86 -2.95 21.16 10.90
C PHE A 86 -3.68 22.50 10.83
N LEU A 87 -4.13 22.93 9.65
CA LEU A 87 -4.78 24.21 9.44
C LEU A 87 -6.12 24.35 10.17
N PHE A 88 -6.89 23.27 10.27
CA PHE A 88 -8.24 23.31 10.87
C PHE A 88 -8.30 22.70 12.28
N GLY A 89 -7.49 21.67 12.57
CA GLY A 89 -7.49 20.96 13.85
C GLY A 89 -6.68 21.68 14.94
N VAL A 90 -5.51 22.24 14.61
CA VAL A 90 -4.64 22.90 15.61
C VAL A 90 -5.29 24.15 16.20
N PRO A 91 -5.92 25.07 15.41
CA PRO A 91 -6.61 26.22 15.98
C PRO A 91 -7.77 25.82 16.90
N PHE A 92 -8.49 24.74 16.58
CA PHE A 92 -9.56 24.22 17.44
C PHE A 92 -9.01 23.73 18.79
N VAL A 93 -7.95 22.90 18.77
CA VAL A 93 -7.29 22.40 19.99
C VAL A 93 -6.73 23.55 20.83
N LEU A 94 -6.04 24.51 20.21
CA LEU A 94 -5.53 25.70 20.91
C LEU A 94 -6.66 26.54 21.52
N SER A 95 -7.77 26.73 20.80
CA SER A 95 -8.93 27.46 21.31
C SER A 95 -9.56 26.81 22.53
N ALA A 96 -9.59 25.48 22.58
CA ALA A 96 -10.06 24.71 23.72
C ALA A 96 -9.09 24.80 24.92
N PHE A 97 -7.77 24.73 24.66
CA PHE A 97 -6.74 24.85 25.71
C PHE A 97 -6.68 26.25 26.34
N MET A 98 -6.94 27.30 25.56
CA MET A 98 -6.92 28.68 26.04
C MET A 98 -8.19 29.09 26.82
N GLY A 99 -9.16 28.16 26.99
CA GLY A 99 -10.34 28.40 27.82
C GLY A 99 -11.26 29.49 27.29
N MET A 100 -11.29 29.73 25.97
CA MET A 100 -12.17 30.74 25.38
C MET A 100 -13.64 30.39 25.61
N ASP A 101 -14.47 31.38 25.95
CA ASP A 101 -15.90 31.18 26.19
C ASP A 101 -16.61 30.64 24.93
N ILE A 102 -17.65 29.81 25.12
CA ILE A 102 -18.41 29.09 24.08
C ILE A 102 -18.83 29.98 22.87
N PRO A 103 -19.26 31.25 23.02
CA PRO A 103 -19.61 32.11 21.88
C PRO A 103 -18.41 32.42 20.97
N SER A 104 -17.20 32.52 21.54
CA SER A 104 -15.93 32.72 20.83
C SER A 104 -15.49 31.47 20.06
N ILE A 105 -16.06 30.30 20.36
CA ILE A 105 -15.75 28.99 19.72
C ILE A 105 -16.64 28.74 18.50
N GLY A 106 -17.69 29.53 18.27
CA GLY A 106 -18.60 29.40 17.10
C GLY A 106 -17.87 29.31 15.73
N PRO A 107 -16.85 30.15 15.47
CA PRO A 107 -16.00 30.02 14.28
C PRO A 107 -15.21 28.69 14.25
N SER A 108 -14.76 28.20 15.40
CA SER A 108 -14.01 26.94 15.53
C SER A 108 -14.88 25.71 15.22
N TRP A 109 -16.16 25.70 15.59
CA TRP A 109 -17.11 24.65 15.21
C TRP A 109 -17.37 24.64 13.70
N THR A 110 -17.53 25.82 13.11
CA THR A 110 -17.70 25.97 11.65
C THR A 110 -16.47 25.45 10.91
N ASN A 111 -15.26 25.76 11.39
CA ASN A 111 -14.01 25.22 10.84
C ASN A 111 -13.90 23.70 10.97
N MET A 112 -14.39 23.11 12.08
CA MET A 112 -14.45 21.65 12.26
C MET A 112 -15.42 20.99 11.28
N ILE A 113 -16.60 21.58 11.07
CA ILE A 113 -17.58 21.07 10.10
C ILE A 113 -17.01 21.15 8.68
N ILE A 114 -16.40 22.29 8.30
CA ILE A 114 -15.75 22.45 7.01
C ILE A 114 -14.64 21.41 6.84
N PHE A 115 -13.79 21.21 7.86
CA PHE A 115 -12.76 20.19 7.84
C PHE A 115 -13.35 18.79 7.65
N PHE A 116 -14.41 18.44 8.38
CA PHE A 116 -15.06 17.14 8.25
C PHE A 116 -15.64 16.93 6.85
N VAL A 117 -16.31 17.94 6.27
CA VAL A 117 -16.81 17.90 4.89
C VAL A 117 -15.67 17.72 3.90
N ILE A 118 -14.56 18.47 4.05
CA ILE A 118 -13.38 18.32 3.20
C ILE A 118 -12.82 16.90 3.31
N VAL A 119 -12.68 16.35 4.52
CA VAL A 119 -12.19 14.98 4.72
C VAL A 119 -13.11 13.96 4.06
N VAL A 120 -14.43 14.07 4.21
CA VAL A 120 -15.40 13.14 3.60
C VAL A 120 -15.39 13.22 2.07
N VAL A 121 -15.36 14.44 1.51
CA VAL A 121 -15.28 14.63 0.06
C VAL A 121 -13.95 14.13 -0.47
N PHE A 122 -12.86 14.40 0.24
CA PHE A 122 -11.52 13.92 -0.09
C PHE A 122 -11.48 12.39 -0.07
N THR A 123 -11.89 11.74 1.03
CA THR A 123 -11.87 10.26 1.11
C THR A 123 -12.71 9.62 0.01
N ARG A 124 -13.88 10.18 -0.33
CA ARG A 124 -14.67 9.70 -1.47
C ARG A 124 -13.97 9.93 -2.82
N ALA A 125 -13.52 11.15 -3.10
CA ALA A 125 -12.89 11.48 -4.38
C ALA A 125 -11.60 10.69 -4.65
N TYR A 126 -10.91 10.26 -3.59
CA TYR A 126 -9.68 9.48 -3.70
C TYR A 126 -9.88 7.97 -3.54
N SER A 127 -11.01 7.50 -3.00
CA SER A 127 -11.33 6.07 -2.90
C SER A 127 -11.27 5.37 -4.25
N ASP A 128 -11.82 6.00 -5.29
CA ASP A 128 -11.81 5.45 -6.65
C ASP A 128 -10.38 5.40 -7.21
N ARG A 129 -9.56 6.41 -6.89
CA ARG A 129 -8.15 6.43 -7.30
C ARG A 129 -7.32 5.37 -6.61
N PHE A 130 -7.62 5.04 -5.36
CA PHE A 130 -6.98 3.91 -4.67
C PHE A 130 -7.37 2.60 -5.33
N HIS A 131 -8.66 2.37 -5.61
CA HIS A 131 -9.10 1.18 -6.33
C HIS A 131 -8.46 1.05 -7.71
N GLU A 132 -8.36 2.15 -8.46
CA GLU A 132 -7.67 2.15 -9.75
C GLU A 132 -6.18 1.82 -9.63
N ASP A 133 -5.51 2.24 -8.55
CA ASP A 133 -4.09 1.96 -8.34
C ASP A 133 -3.84 0.49 -8.03
N GLU A 134 -4.64 -0.11 -7.13
CA GLU A 134 -4.63 -1.55 -6.84
C GLU A 134 -4.88 -2.36 -8.11
N LEU A 135 -5.90 -2.00 -8.90
CA LEU A 135 -6.22 -2.69 -10.15
C LEU A 135 -5.09 -2.55 -11.18
N LYS A 136 -4.44 -1.39 -11.28
CA LYS A 136 -3.29 -1.20 -12.17
C LYS A 136 -2.08 -2.03 -11.71
N ALA A 137 -1.87 -2.15 -10.40
CA ALA A 137 -0.82 -2.99 -9.83
C ALA A 137 -1.09 -4.48 -10.12
N ASP A 138 -2.33 -4.95 -9.98
CA ASP A 138 -2.72 -6.32 -10.30
C ASP A 138 -2.60 -6.64 -11.80
N VAL A 139 -3.05 -5.72 -12.67
CA VAL A 139 -2.88 -5.86 -14.12
C VAL A 139 -1.39 -5.91 -14.49
N TYR A 140 -0.56 -5.10 -13.84
CA TYR A 140 0.89 -5.14 -14.01
C TYR A 140 1.46 -6.49 -13.60
N ALA A 141 1.09 -6.98 -12.41
CA ALA A 141 1.54 -8.27 -11.88
C ALA A 141 1.15 -9.42 -12.80
N CYS A 142 -0.14 -9.50 -13.20
CA CYS A 142 -0.65 -10.49 -14.15
C CYS A 142 0.14 -10.47 -15.47
N LYS A 143 0.34 -9.29 -16.05
CA LYS A 143 1.02 -9.15 -17.34
C LYS A 143 2.49 -9.55 -17.28
N ARG A 144 3.17 -9.30 -16.15
CA ARG A 144 4.56 -9.67 -15.96
C ARG A 144 4.70 -11.15 -15.65
N LEU A 145 3.85 -11.70 -14.78
CA LEU A 145 3.89 -13.11 -14.41
C LEU A 145 3.69 -14.04 -15.62
N LYS A 146 2.77 -13.70 -16.55
CA LYS A 146 2.60 -14.47 -17.81
C LYS A 146 3.82 -14.52 -18.72
N LYS A 147 4.76 -13.58 -18.55
CA LYS A 147 5.96 -13.51 -19.38
C LYS A 147 7.14 -14.28 -18.79
N VAL A 148 7.04 -14.70 -17.54
CA VAL A 148 8.11 -15.38 -16.82
C VAL A 148 7.85 -16.88 -16.93
N GLU A 149 8.66 -17.60 -17.70
CA GLU A 149 8.44 -19.01 -18.03
C GLU A 149 8.53 -19.96 -16.83
N ARG A 150 9.20 -19.53 -15.74
CA ARG A 150 9.34 -20.31 -14.50
C ARG A 150 7.99 -20.58 -13.81
N PHE A 151 7.00 -19.72 -14.00
CA PHE A 151 5.74 -19.78 -13.26
C PHE A 151 4.64 -20.36 -14.15
N SER A 152 4.09 -21.50 -13.74
CA SER A 152 3.18 -22.29 -14.58
C SER A 152 1.70 -22.03 -14.28
N ARG A 153 1.39 -21.53 -13.08
CA ARG A 153 0.01 -21.23 -12.69
C ARG A 153 -0.48 -19.97 -13.43
N PRO A 154 -1.73 -19.99 -13.95
CA PRO A 154 -2.36 -18.79 -14.48
C PRO A 154 -2.40 -17.68 -13.40
N PRO A 155 -1.98 -16.44 -13.70
CA PRO A 155 -1.99 -15.36 -12.72
C PRO A 155 -3.35 -15.11 -12.10
N GLU A 156 -4.43 -15.34 -12.85
CA GLU A 156 -5.81 -15.21 -12.37
C GLU A 156 -6.12 -16.20 -11.22
N GLU A 157 -5.61 -17.43 -11.31
CA GLU A 157 -5.75 -18.45 -10.26
C GLU A 157 -4.87 -18.14 -9.05
N VAL A 158 -3.67 -17.59 -9.28
CA VAL A 158 -2.77 -17.13 -8.21
C VAL A 158 -3.40 -15.97 -7.45
N MET A 159 -3.93 -14.97 -8.15
CA MET A 159 -4.64 -13.83 -7.58
C MET A 159 -5.87 -14.28 -6.79
N ALA A 160 -6.72 -15.14 -7.36
CA ALA A 160 -7.90 -15.67 -6.66
C ALA A 160 -7.52 -16.41 -5.37
N GLY A 161 -6.50 -17.27 -5.42
CA GLY A 161 -6.00 -17.97 -4.23
C GLY A 161 -5.42 -17.03 -3.17
N LEU A 162 -4.75 -15.95 -3.58
CA LEU A 162 -4.26 -14.92 -2.68
C LEU A 162 -5.39 -14.10 -2.04
N LEU A 163 -6.48 -13.82 -2.78
CA LEU A 163 -7.66 -13.12 -2.27
C LEU A 163 -8.43 -13.98 -1.25
N GLU A 164 -8.60 -15.28 -1.52
CA GLU A 164 -9.20 -16.22 -0.56
C GLU A 164 -8.39 -16.33 0.74
N ARG A 165 -7.05 -16.23 0.63
CA ARG A 165 -6.13 -16.15 1.77
C ARG A 165 -6.00 -14.74 2.35
N GLY A 166 -6.50 -13.73 1.64
CA GLY A 166 -6.32 -12.29 1.90
C GLY A 166 -6.90 -11.81 3.23
N GLY A 167 -7.84 -12.57 3.81
CA GLY A 167 -8.27 -12.41 5.20
C GLY A 167 -7.12 -12.46 6.23
N ASP A 168 -6.00 -13.12 5.90
CA ASP A 168 -4.82 -13.28 6.76
C ASP A 168 -3.54 -12.56 6.27
N LEU A 169 -3.51 -12.01 5.04
CA LEU A 169 -2.30 -11.40 4.45
C LEU A 169 -2.21 -9.87 4.63
N GLY A 170 -3.28 -9.22 5.10
CA GLY A 170 -3.26 -7.85 5.63
C GLY A 170 -2.81 -6.77 4.62
N GLY A 171 -3.10 -6.97 3.34
CA GLY A 171 -2.66 -6.06 2.27
C GLY A 171 -3.26 -6.27 0.89
N PHE A 172 -3.94 -7.39 0.61
CA PHE A 172 -4.75 -7.51 -0.60
C PHE A 172 -6.17 -7.00 -0.29
N PRO A 173 -6.70 -6.00 -1.03
CA PRO A 173 -8.08 -5.55 -0.87
C PRO A 173 -9.11 -6.64 -1.19
#